data_AF-A0A0J0YIE6-F1
#
_entry.id   AF-A0A0J0YIE6-F1
#
_cell.length_a   1.000
_cell.length_b   1.000
_cell.length_c   1.000
_cell.angle_alpha   90.00
_cell.angle_beta   90.00
_cell.angle_gamma   90.00
#
_symmetry.space_group_name_H-M   'P 1'
#
loop_
_entity.id
_entity.type
_entity.pdbx_description
1 polymer ?
#
loop_
_entity_poly.entity_id
_entity_poly.type
_entity_poly.pdbx_seq_one_letter_code
_entity_poly.pdbx_strand_id
1 'polypeptide(L)'
;MEPAIKILIYIHAFFGGLGLITGIGSIIVRKGGKLHKRMGKLFSIGMITSSLISLPICWMPKHQNIFLFLIGLFTIYLVISGNRALTFKHKPKADRLDKIISGTMLFFSALMISLGVYCQLNNIANGILFTFFGGFGFYMTVKDFIFYKNFSETNRNWLSKHIGKMIGALIASITAYIVAGLGIGNLIAWITPSILGTIYIIYWNRKIEPKKNVSTQIEQI
;
A
#
# COMPACT_ATOMS: atom_id res chain seq x y z
N MET A 1 -32.16 6.15 -5.14
CA MET A 1 -30.70 5.97 -5.32
C MET A 1 -29.90 6.37 -4.08
N GLU A 2 -30.16 7.52 -3.46
CA GLU A 2 -29.39 7.98 -2.28
C GLU A 2 -29.34 6.99 -1.09
N PRO A 3 -30.40 6.22 -0.75
CA PRO A 3 -30.32 5.21 0.32
C PRO A 3 -29.31 4.09 0.03
N ALA A 4 -29.24 3.63 -1.23
CA ALA A 4 -28.30 2.59 -1.63
C ALA A 4 -26.84 3.06 -1.52
N ILE A 5 -26.55 4.31 -1.90
CA ILE A 5 -25.21 4.90 -1.78
C ILE A 5 -24.80 4.97 -0.30
N LYS A 6 -25.70 5.43 0.58
CA LYS A 6 -25.44 5.47 2.03
C LYS A 6 -25.15 4.10 2.61
N ILE A 7 -25.90 3.07 2.20
CA ILE A 7 -25.64 1.68 2.62
C ILE A 7 -24.22 1.25 2.19
N LEU A 8 -23.83 1.50 0.93
CA LEU A 8 -22.48 1.16 0.46
C LEU A 8 -21.38 1.90 1.23
N ILE A 9 -21.59 3.18 1.56
CA ILE A 9 -20.65 3.96 2.37
C ILE A 9 -20.51 3.36 3.77
N TYR A 10 -21.61 2.96 4.42
CA TYR A 10 -21.55 2.33 5.74
C TYR A 10 -20.82 0.98 5.69
N ILE A 11 -21.08 0.15 4.67
CA ILE A 11 -20.39 -1.12 4.50
C ILE A 11 -18.89 -0.88 4.23
N HIS A 12 -18.55 0.08 3.37
CA HIS A 12 -17.18 0.51 3.11
C HIS A 12 -16.47 0.93 4.41
N ALA A 13 -17.11 1.79 5.20
CA ALA A 13 -16.58 2.29 6.46
C ALA A 13 -16.42 1.18 7.50
N PHE A 14 -17.37 0.25 7.59
CA PHE A 14 -17.29 -0.90 8.49
C PHE A 14 -16.09 -1.80 8.19
N PHE A 15 -15.93 -2.23 6.93
CA PHE A 15 -14.77 -3.05 6.54
C PHE A 15 -13.46 -2.28 6.61
N GLY A 16 -13.49 -0.97 6.33
CA GLY A 16 -12.35 -0.07 6.49
C GLY A 16 -11.89 0.03 7.95
N GLY A 17 -12.83 0.25 8.87
CA GLY A 17 -12.59 0.30 10.31
C GLY A 17 -12.09 -1.03 10.88
N LEU A 18 -12.72 -2.15 10.50
CA LEU A 18 -12.26 -3.49 10.89
C LEU A 18 -10.83 -3.76 10.38
N GLY A 19 -10.57 -3.38 9.14
CA GLY A 19 -9.23 -3.44 8.56
C GLY A 19 -8.25 -2.62 9.39
N LEU A 20 -8.51 -1.35 9.64
CA LEU A 20 -7.65 -0.46 10.43
C LEU A 20 -7.31 -1.02 11.82
N ILE A 21 -8.32 -1.43 12.59
CA ILE A 21 -8.13 -2.02 13.93
C ILE A 21 -7.23 -3.24 13.86
N THR A 22 -7.49 -4.13 12.90
CA THR A 22 -6.68 -5.35 12.73
C THR A 22 -5.29 -5.06 12.17
N GLY A 23 -5.12 -4.04 11.34
CA GLY A 23 -3.84 -3.56 10.83
C GLY A 23 -2.95 -3.01 11.93
N ILE A 24 -3.49 -2.10 12.75
CA ILE A 24 -2.80 -1.56 13.95
C ILE A 24 -2.46 -2.68 14.92
N GLY A 25 -3.41 -3.57 15.22
CA GLY A 25 -3.13 -4.68 16.12
C GLY A 25 -2.07 -5.64 15.56
N SER A 26 -2.00 -5.85 14.24
CA SER A 26 -0.94 -6.64 13.60
C SER A 26 0.47 -6.04 13.80
N ILE A 27 0.57 -4.72 13.96
CA ILE A 27 1.78 -3.98 14.27
C ILE A 27 2.19 -4.16 15.74
N ILE A 28 1.24 -4.28 16.66
CA ILE A 28 1.51 -4.39 18.10
C ILE A 28 2.03 -5.79 18.43
N VAL A 29 1.33 -6.82 17.94
CA VAL A 29 1.60 -8.23 18.28
C VAL A 29 2.95 -8.73 17.74
N ARG A 30 3.37 -9.93 18.18
CA ARG A 30 4.64 -10.55 17.74
C ARG A 30 4.63 -10.89 16.25
N LYS A 31 5.59 -10.35 15.50
CA LYS A 31 5.69 -10.41 14.04
C LYS A 31 5.95 -11.86 13.62
N GLY A 32 5.23 -12.33 12.61
CA GLY A 32 5.27 -13.73 12.17
C GLY A 32 4.54 -14.75 13.06
N GLY A 33 4.06 -14.37 14.25
CA GLY A 33 3.27 -15.23 15.14
C GLY A 33 1.85 -15.52 14.62
N LYS A 34 1.14 -16.44 15.28
CA LYS A 34 -0.24 -16.82 14.90
C LYS A 34 -1.18 -15.61 14.87
N LEU A 35 -1.11 -14.75 15.90
CA LEU A 35 -1.96 -13.57 16.00
C LEU A 35 -1.64 -12.53 14.92
N HIS A 36 -0.36 -12.23 14.67
CA HIS A 36 0.05 -11.34 13.56
C HIS A 36 -0.51 -11.81 12.22
N LYS A 37 -0.39 -13.11 11.92
CA LYS A 37 -0.92 -13.70 10.68
C LYS A 37 -2.44 -13.58 10.58
N ARG A 38 -3.17 -13.85 11.68
CA ARG A 38 -4.64 -13.71 11.73
C ARG A 38 -5.07 -12.26 11.52
N MET A 39 -4.44 -11.33 12.23
CA MET A 39 -4.74 -9.90 12.12
C MET A 39 -4.37 -9.34 10.75
N GLY A 40 -3.21 -9.71 10.20
CA GLY A 40 -2.81 -9.33 8.84
C GLY A 40 -3.74 -9.86 7.75
N LYS A 41 -4.29 -11.07 7.93
CA LYS A 41 -5.32 -11.62 7.04
C LYS A 41 -6.62 -10.83 7.12
N LEU A 42 -7.10 -10.51 8.33
CA LEU A 42 -8.30 -9.68 8.52
C LEU A 42 -8.12 -8.26 7.98
N PHE A 43 -6.94 -7.66 8.19
CA PHE A 43 -6.56 -6.37 7.60
C PHE A 43 -6.67 -6.43 6.08
N SER A 44 -6.09 -7.46 5.46
CA SER A 44 -6.11 -7.62 4.01
C SER A 44 -7.53 -7.77 3.45
N ILE A 45 -8.36 -8.61 4.10
CA ILE A 45 -9.76 -8.80 3.70
C ILE A 45 -10.54 -7.49 3.87
N GLY A 46 -10.43 -6.83 5.02
CA GLY A 46 -11.11 -5.56 5.30
C GLY A 46 -10.74 -4.48 4.28
N MET A 47 -9.45 -4.30 4.01
CA MET A 47 -8.96 -3.30 3.07
C MET A 47 -9.36 -3.57 1.62
N ILE A 48 -9.28 -4.82 1.16
CA ILE A 48 -9.72 -5.19 -0.20
C ILE A 48 -11.23 -4.98 -0.34
N THR A 49 -12.03 -5.50 0.59
CA THR A 49 -13.49 -5.36 0.55
C THR A 49 -13.89 -3.88 0.59
N SER A 50 -13.33 -3.11 1.53
CA SER A 50 -13.58 -1.68 1.65
C SER A 50 -13.20 -0.93 0.37
N SER A 51 -12.02 -1.19 -0.20
CA SER A 51 -11.57 -0.55 -1.43
C SER A 51 -12.46 -0.91 -2.62
N LEU A 52 -12.84 -2.17 -2.79
CA LEU A 52 -13.72 -2.62 -3.88
C LEU A 52 -15.10 -1.96 -3.82
N ILE A 53 -15.63 -1.70 -2.62
CA ILE A 53 -16.90 -0.96 -2.45
C ILE A 53 -16.70 0.52 -2.78
N SER A 54 -15.55 1.11 -2.44
CA SER A 54 -15.28 2.53 -2.75
C SER A 54 -15.16 2.81 -4.24
N LEU A 55 -14.69 1.85 -5.05
CA LEU A 55 -14.50 2.05 -6.49
C LEU A 55 -15.78 2.50 -7.19
N PRO A 56 -16.93 1.79 -7.12
CA PRO A 56 -18.16 2.24 -7.74
C PRO A 56 -18.74 3.51 -7.09
N ILE A 57 -18.57 3.71 -5.77
CA ILE A 57 -19.02 4.94 -5.09
C ILE A 57 -18.41 6.18 -5.73
N CYS A 58 -17.13 6.13 -6.11
CA CYS A 58 -16.40 7.24 -6.73
C CYS A 58 -16.90 7.62 -8.14
N TRP A 59 -17.90 6.93 -8.69
CA TRP A 59 -18.55 7.26 -9.96
C TRP A 59 -20.04 7.60 -9.79
N MET A 60 -20.58 7.49 -8.58
CA MET A 60 -22.00 7.77 -8.31
C MET A 60 -22.28 9.27 -8.19
N PRO A 61 -23.52 9.72 -8.47
CA PRO A 61 -23.90 11.12 -8.39
C PRO A 61 -23.58 11.74 -7.02
N LYS A 62 -23.02 12.96 -7.03
CA LYS A 62 -22.57 13.74 -5.85
C LYS A 62 -21.38 13.13 -5.08
N HIS A 63 -20.81 12.03 -5.55
CA HIS A 63 -19.68 11.34 -4.90
C HIS A 63 -18.51 11.09 -5.87
N GLN A 64 -18.54 11.72 -7.05
CA GLN A 64 -17.51 11.52 -8.06
C GLN A 64 -16.16 12.04 -7.59
N ASN A 65 -15.17 11.16 -7.55
CA ASN A 65 -13.83 11.53 -7.14
C ASN A 65 -12.79 10.59 -7.75
N ILE A 66 -12.18 11.01 -8.86
CA ILE A 66 -11.18 10.22 -9.57
C ILE A 66 -9.90 9.99 -8.74
N PHE A 67 -9.56 10.93 -7.84
CA PHE A 67 -8.43 10.77 -6.94
C PHE A 67 -8.66 9.63 -5.95
N LEU A 68 -9.81 9.62 -5.26
CA LEU A 68 -10.14 8.54 -4.31
C LEU A 68 -10.32 7.19 -5.00
N PHE A 69 -10.84 7.17 -6.23
CA PHE A 69 -10.89 5.97 -7.06
C PHE A 69 -9.49 5.37 -7.28
N LEU A 70 -8.53 6.21 -7.68
CA LEU A 70 -7.14 5.77 -7.94
C LEU A 70 -6.42 5.37 -6.64
N ILE A 71 -6.69 6.03 -5.52
CA ILE A 71 -6.19 5.63 -4.19
C ILE A 71 -6.76 4.27 -3.76
N GLY A 72 -8.02 3.98 -4.09
CA GLY A 72 -8.62 2.66 -3.88
C GLY A 72 -7.87 1.56 -4.64
N LEU A 73 -7.57 1.79 -5.92
CA LEU A 73 -6.76 0.87 -6.74
C LEU A 73 -5.33 0.72 -6.19
N PHE A 74 -4.71 1.82 -5.77
CA PHE A 74 -3.39 1.82 -5.14
C PHE A 74 -3.36 0.99 -3.86
N THR A 75 -4.40 1.11 -3.01
CA THR A 75 -4.53 0.31 -1.78
C THR A 75 -4.71 -1.17 -2.08
N ILE A 76 -5.53 -1.52 -3.07
CA ILE A 76 -5.71 -2.90 -3.55
C ILE A 76 -4.36 -3.46 -4.01
N TYR A 77 -3.60 -2.72 -4.82
CA TYR A 77 -2.26 -3.12 -5.26
C TYR A 77 -1.33 -3.40 -4.06
N LEU A 78 -1.28 -2.50 -3.08
CA LEU A 78 -0.41 -2.65 -1.90
C LEU A 78 -0.75 -3.93 -1.12
N VAL A 79 -2.03 -4.17 -0.85
CA VAL A 79 -2.47 -5.33 -0.08
C VAL A 79 -2.22 -6.63 -0.84
N ILE A 80 -2.62 -6.71 -2.12
CA ILE A 80 -2.45 -7.94 -2.89
C ILE A 80 -0.97 -8.23 -3.11
N SER A 81 -0.21 -7.25 -3.60
CA SER A 81 1.21 -7.46 -3.90
C SER A 81 2.07 -7.62 -2.64
N GLY A 82 1.67 -7.01 -1.51
CA GLY A 82 2.28 -7.21 -0.20
C GLY A 82 2.08 -8.62 0.34
N ASN A 83 0.88 -9.19 0.20
CA ASN A 83 0.63 -10.58 0.54
C ASN A 83 1.36 -11.55 -0.40
N ARG A 84 1.36 -11.27 -1.71
CA ARG A 84 2.06 -12.08 -2.70
C ARG A 84 3.57 -12.08 -2.51
N ALA A 85 4.15 -11.02 -1.95
CA ALA A 85 5.56 -10.99 -1.58
C ALA A 85 5.95 -12.20 -0.70
N LEU A 86 5.08 -12.64 0.22
CA LEU A 86 5.36 -13.81 1.08
C LEU A 86 5.48 -15.13 0.29
N THR A 87 4.86 -15.24 -0.89
CA THR A 87 4.93 -16.47 -1.70
C THR A 87 6.32 -16.70 -2.26
N PHE A 88 7.11 -15.64 -2.47
CA PHE A 88 8.51 -15.69 -2.89
C PHE A 88 9.46 -16.27 -1.83
N LYS A 89 8.95 -16.63 -0.64
CA LYS A 89 9.68 -17.49 0.29
C LYS A 89 9.98 -18.87 -0.32
N HIS A 90 9.06 -19.40 -1.13
CA HIS A 90 9.14 -20.73 -1.72
C HIS A 90 9.07 -20.73 -3.25
N LYS A 91 8.53 -19.66 -3.83
CA LYS A 91 8.36 -19.53 -5.27
C LYS A 91 9.68 -19.17 -5.95
N PRO A 92 10.08 -19.85 -7.06
CA PRO A 92 11.36 -19.64 -7.72
C PRO A 92 11.41 -18.46 -8.71
N LYS A 93 10.26 -17.85 -9.06
CA LYS A 93 10.17 -16.68 -9.94
C LYS A 93 8.77 -16.06 -9.91
N ALA A 94 8.64 -14.82 -10.38
CA ALA A 94 7.34 -14.16 -10.52
C ALA A 94 6.46 -14.83 -11.59
N ASP A 95 5.18 -15.01 -11.31
CA ASP A 95 4.21 -15.56 -12.27
C ASP A 95 3.50 -14.44 -13.07
N ARG A 96 2.54 -14.82 -13.92
CA ARG A 96 1.74 -13.86 -14.69
C ARG A 96 0.92 -12.93 -13.80
N LEU A 97 0.38 -13.43 -12.68
CA LEU A 97 -0.45 -12.64 -11.78
C LEU A 97 0.37 -11.55 -11.06
N ASP A 98 1.61 -11.84 -10.63
CA ASP A 98 2.54 -10.83 -10.09
C ASP A 98 2.77 -9.67 -11.08
N LYS A 99 3.01 -10.03 -12.35
CA LYS A 99 3.27 -9.07 -13.43
C LYS A 99 2.03 -8.26 -13.78
N ILE A 100 0.85 -8.88 -13.82
CA ILE A 100 -0.42 -8.19 -14.08
C ILE A 100 -0.69 -7.18 -12.95
N ILE A 101 -0.60 -7.60 -11.68
CA ILE A 101 -0.84 -6.71 -10.54
C ILE A 101 0.08 -5.49 -10.58
N SER A 102 1.38 -5.71 -10.80
CA SER A 102 2.36 -4.62 -10.85
C SER A 102 2.24 -3.77 -12.12
N GLY A 103 1.91 -4.38 -13.26
CA GLY A 103 1.72 -3.70 -14.54
C GLY A 103 0.48 -2.81 -14.54
N THR A 104 -0.63 -3.29 -14.02
CA THR A 104 -1.86 -2.50 -13.85
C THR A 104 -1.61 -1.29 -12.94
N MET A 105 -0.91 -1.49 -11.82
CA MET A 105 -0.56 -0.37 -10.94
C MET A 105 0.43 0.59 -11.61
N LEU A 106 1.39 0.11 -12.40
CA LEU A 106 2.32 0.97 -13.13
C LEU A 106 1.56 1.89 -14.10
N PHE A 107 0.58 1.35 -14.83
CA PHE A 107 -0.31 2.12 -15.68
C PHE A 107 -1.07 3.20 -14.90
N PHE A 108 -1.74 2.83 -13.80
CA PHE A 108 -2.48 3.80 -12.98
C PHE A 108 -1.56 4.83 -12.32
N SER A 109 -0.32 4.45 -11.99
CA SER A 109 0.68 5.38 -11.44
C SER A 109 1.08 6.43 -12.48
N ALA A 110 1.32 6.01 -13.73
CA ALA A 110 1.58 6.95 -14.82
C ALA A 110 0.38 7.86 -15.06
N LEU A 111 -0.85 7.32 -15.05
CA LEU A 111 -2.07 8.12 -15.14
C LEU A 111 -2.17 9.15 -14.00
N MET A 112 -1.91 8.76 -12.76
CA MET A 112 -1.91 9.66 -11.61
C MET A 112 -0.88 10.78 -11.77
N ILE A 113 0.34 10.47 -12.22
CA ILE A 113 1.37 11.48 -12.46
C ILE A 113 0.93 12.46 -13.55
N SER A 114 0.42 11.95 -14.68
CA SER A 114 -0.07 12.81 -15.78
C SER A 114 -1.21 13.72 -15.34
N LEU A 115 -2.19 13.18 -14.60
CA LEU A 115 -3.28 13.98 -14.02
C LEU A 115 -2.76 14.99 -13.00
N GLY A 116 -1.77 14.62 -12.19
CA GLY A 116 -1.16 15.50 -11.20
C GLY A 116 -0.48 16.70 -11.85
N VAL A 117 0.37 16.46 -12.85
CA VAL A 117 1.02 17.51 -13.64
C VAL A 117 -0.02 18.40 -14.32
N TYR A 118 -1.04 17.82 -14.95
CA TYR A 118 -2.13 18.58 -15.56
C TYR A 118 -2.84 19.49 -14.55
N CYS A 119 -3.22 18.94 -13.39
CA CYS A 119 -3.89 19.71 -12.34
C CYS A 119 -3.00 20.83 -11.79
N GLN A 120 -1.70 20.59 -11.62
CA GLN A 120 -0.75 21.60 -11.14
C GLN A 120 -0.58 22.75 -12.15
N LEU A 121 -0.47 22.45 -13.44
CA LEU A 121 -0.33 23.48 -14.49
C LEU A 121 -1.60 24.33 -14.66
N ASN A 122 -2.77 23.76 -14.36
CA ASN A 122 -4.06 24.43 -14.50
C ASN A 122 -4.63 24.96 -13.17
N ASN A 123 -3.83 24.97 -12.08
CA ASN A 123 -4.26 25.38 -10.74
C ASN A 123 -5.52 24.64 -10.21
N ILE A 124 -5.68 23.38 -10.59
CA ILE A 124 -6.76 22.50 -10.10
C ILE A 124 -6.32 21.85 -8.78
N ALA A 125 -7.25 21.81 -7.82
CA ALA A 125 -7.01 21.22 -6.51
C ALA A 125 -6.50 19.76 -6.59
N ASN A 126 -5.78 19.33 -5.55
CA ASN A 126 -5.22 17.98 -5.39
C ASN A 126 -4.12 17.56 -6.36
N GLY A 127 -3.69 18.40 -7.31
CA GLY A 127 -2.64 18.05 -8.27
C GLY A 127 -1.34 17.54 -7.63
N ILE A 128 -0.92 18.16 -6.52
CA ILE A 128 0.25 17.71 -5.76
C ILE A 128 0.08 16.29 -5.18
N LEU A 129 -1.14 15.94 -4.74
CA LEU A 129 -1.44 14.63 -4.15
C LEU A 129 -1.43 13.54 -5.22
N PHE A 130 -1.97 13.83 -6.41
CA PHE A 130 -1.87 12.94 -7.56
C PHE A 130 -0.41 12.61 -7.89
N THR A 131 0.43 13.63 -8.01
CA THR A 131 1.86 13.45 -8.30
C THR A 131 2.58 12.69 -7.17
N PHE A 132 2.25 12.98 -5.91
CA PHE A 132 2.83 12.30 -4.75
C PHE A 132 2.51 10.80 -4.70
N PHE A 133 1.23 10.42 -4.72
CA PHE A 133 0.82 9.01 -4.67
C PHE A 133 1.13 8.27 -5.98
N GLY A 134 1.01 8.94 -7.12
CA GLY A 134 1.40 8.40 -8.43
C GLY A 134 2.89 8.11 -8.51
N GLY A 135 3.73 9.04 -8.05
CA GLY A 135 5.18 8.85 -7.96
C GLY A 135 5.56 7.68 -7.04
N PHE A 136 4.89 7.55 -5.90
CA PHE A 136 5.13 6.44 -4.98
C PHE A 136 4.70 5.09 -5.56
N GLY A 137 3.52 5.02 -6.21
CA GLY A 137 3.07 3.82 -6.93
C GLY A 137 3.99 3.43 -8.07
N PHE A 138 4.48 4.41 -8.84
CA PHE A 138 5.45 4.20 -9.92
C PHE A 138 6.75 3.63 -9.37
N TYR A 139 7.31 4.26 -8.32
CA TYR A 139 8.53 3.79 -7.67
C TYR A 139 8.39 2.34 -7.18
N MET A 140 7.29 2.00 -6.50
CA MET A 140 7.06 0.66 -5.98
C MET A 140 6.94 -0.40 -7.09
N THR A 141 6.20 -0.09 -8.16
CA THR A 141 5.99 -1.02 -9.29
C THR A 141 7.25 -1.22 -10.12
N VAL A 142 8.06 -0.18 -10.35
CA VAL A 142 9.39 -0.32 -10.95
C VAL A 142 10.28 -1.23 -10.08
N LYS A 143 10.28 -1.03 -8.76
CA LYS A 143 11.01 -1.88 -7.81
C LYS A 143 10.48 -3.32 -7.79
N ASP A 144 9.23 -3.57 -8.17
CA ASP A 144 8.69 -4.92 -8.34
C ASP A 144 9.24 -5.58 -9.59
N PHE A 145 9.23 -4.91 -10.74
CA PHE A 145 9.78 -5.46 -11.98
C PHE A 145 11.29 -5.72 -11.89
N ILE A 146 12.05 -4.83 -11.23
CA ILE A 146 13.47 -5.08 -10.93
C ILE A 146 13.62 -6.34 -10.07
N PHE A 147 12.78 -6.50 -9.05
CA PHE A 147 12.80 -7.69 -8.19
C PHE A 147 12.44 -8.97 -8.96
N TYR A 148 11.48 -8.91 -9.89
CA TYR A 148 11.08 -10.05 -10.70
C TYR A 148 12.16 -10.49 -11.68
N LYS A 149 12.96 -9.55 -12.21
CA LYS A 149 14.06 -9.83 -13.14
C LYS A 149 15.27 -10.43 -12.44
N ASN A 150 15.62 -9.93 -11.26
CA ASN A 150 16.86 -10.28 -10.55
C ASN A 150 16.66 -11.33 -9.45
N PHE A 151 15.64 -12.19 -9.57
CA PHE A 151 15.19 -13.04 -8.47
C PHE A 151 16.12 -14.24 -8.14
N SER A 152 17.28 -14.42 -8.79
CA SER A 152 18.01 -15.70 -8.74
C SER A 152 19.17 -15.84 -7.75
N GLU A 153 19.71 -14.79 -7.11
CA GLU A 153 20.94 -14.96 -6.32
C GLU A 153 20.84 -14.20 -4.99
N THR A 154 20.80 -14.93 -3.88
CA THR A 154 21.02 -14.44 -2.49
C THR A 154 20.05 -13.43 -1.87
N ASN A 155 19.19 -12.75 -2.63
CA ASN A 155 18.43 -11.58 -2.15
C ASN A 155 17.00 -11.91 -1.68
N ARG A 156 16.88 -12.55 -0.50
CA ARG A 156 15.60 -12.89 0.18
C ARG A 156 14.84 -11.68 0.73
N ASN A 157 14.77 -10.58 -0.02
CA ASN A 157 14.08 -9.34 0.38
C ASN A 157 12.55 -9.43 0.29
N TRP A 158 11.98 -10.63 0.09
CA TRP A 158 10.54 -10.85 0.07
C TRP A 158 9.85 -10.34 1.35
N LEU A 159 10.51 -10.46 2.51
CA LEU A 159 9.97 -9.97 3.77
C LEU A 159 9.99 -8.44 3.83
N SER A 160 11.05 -7.80 3.35
CA SER A 160 11.12 -6.34 3.23
C SER A 160 10.03 -5.80 2.29
N LYS A 161 9.78 -6.49 1.17
CA LYS A 161 8.71 -6.16 0.23
C LYS A 161 7.32 -6.30 0.87
N HIS A 162 7.10 -7.37 1.63
CA HIS A 162 5.88 -7.56 2.41
C HIS A 162 5.68 -6.41 3.41
N ILE A 163 6.70 -6.11 4.23
CA ILE A 163 6.69 -5.05 5.24
C ILE A 163 6.36 -3.70 4.61
N GLY A 164 7.10 -3.30 3.57
CA GLY A 164 6.91 -2.02 2.90
C GLY A 164 5.51 -1.84 2.33
N LYS A 165 4.96 -2.88 1.70
CA LYS A 165 3.64 -2.81 1.05
C LYS A 165 2.49 -2.90 2.05
N MET A 166 2.59 -3.75 3.06
CA MET A 166 1.55 -3.87 4.09
C MET A 166 1.49 -2.64 4.98
N ILE A 167 2.65 -2.07 5.36
CA ILE A 167 2.68 -0.80 6.07
C ILE A 167 2.20 0.33 5.15
N GLY A 168 2.58 0.32 3.87
CA GLY A 168 2.03 1.26 2.87
C GLY A 168 0.49 1.23 2.82
N ALA A 169 -0.12 0.04 2.84
CA ALA A 169 -1.57 -0.09 2.88
C ALA A 169 -2.18 0.44 4.19
N LEU A 170 -1.47 0.26 5.31
CA LEU A 170 -1.90 0.82 6.60
C LEU A 170 -1.81 2.36 6.60
N ILE A 171 -0.75 2.92 6.05
CA ILE A 171 -0.59 4.37 5.85
C ILE A 171 -1.76 4.92 5.01
N ALA A 172 -2.06 4.27 3.88
CA ALA A 172 -3.13 4.69 2.98
C ALA A 172 -4.50 4.67 3.69
N SER A 173 -4.77 3.63 4.47
CA SER A 173 -6.04 3.51 5.21
C SER A 173 -6.14 4.49 6.39
N ILE A 174 -5.06 4.75 7.13
CA ILE A 174 -5.04 5.78 8.17
C ILE A 174 -5.29 7.15 7.55
N THR A 175 -4.62 7.44 6.43
CA THR A 175 -4.80 8.69 5.68
C THR A 175 -6.24 8.85 5.19
N ALA A 176 -6.82 7.81 4.60
CA ALA A 176 -8.20 7.81 4.14
C ALA A 176 -9.18 8.04 5.30
N TYR A 177 -8.96 7.41 6.46
CA TYR A 177 -9.79 7.66 7.64
C TYR A 177 -9.68 9.09 8.16
N ILE A 178 -8.48 9.66 8.23
CA ILE A 178 -8.30 11.06 8.67
C ILE A 178 -8.98 12.03 7.70
N VAL A 179 -8.76 11.86 6.39
CA VAL A 179 -9.23 12.83 5.40
C VAL A 179 -10.71 12.65 5.09
N ALA A 180 -11.15 11.43 4.78
CA ALA A 180 -12.53 11.16 4.38
C ALA A 180 -13.42 10.80 5.57
N GLY A 181 -12.90 10.11 6.58
CA GLY A 181 -13.66 9.71 7.77
C GLY A 181 -13.84 10.83 8.79
N LEU A 182 -12.77 11.58 9.10
CA LEU A 182 -12.82 12.71 10.04
C LEU A 182 -13.00 14.07 9.35
N GLY A 183 -12.88 14.14 8.02
CA GLY A 183 -13.02 15.39 7.26
C GLY A 183 -11.81 16.32 7.34
N ILE A 184 -10.65 15.84 7.80
CA ILE A 184 -9.44 16.67 7.97
C ILE A 184 -8.61 16.62 6.68
N GLY A 185 -8.95 17.48 5.72
CA GLY A 185 -8.42 17.43 4.35
C GLY A 185 -7.16 18.24 4.04
N ASN A 186 -6.44 18.75 5.05
CA ASN A 186 -5.24 19.56 4.81
C ASN A 186 -4.04 18.71 4.35
N LEU A 187 -3.02 19.34 3.77
CA LEU A 187 -1.84 18.64 3.24
C LEU A 187 -1.08 17.84 4.31
N ILE A 188 -1.08 18.32 5.56
CA ILE A 188 -0.43 17.65 6.70
C ILE A 188 -1.10 16.31 6.98
N ALA A 189 -2.43 16.24 6.95
CA ALA A 189 -3.20 15.01 7.13
C ALA A 189 -2.88 13.96 6.06
N TRP A 190 -2.60 14.38 4.82
CA TRP A 190 -2.21 13.49 3.72
C TRP A 190 -0.80 12.91 3.87
N ILE A 191 0.14 13.72 4.38
CA ILE A 191 1.57 13.35 4.36
C ILE A 191 2.03 12.73 5.68
N THR A 192 1.49 13.15 6.82
CA THR A 192 1.98 12.75 8.15
C THR A 192 2.00 11.23 8.36
N PRO A 193 0.94 10.46 8.01
CA PRO A 193 0.98 9.01 8.15
C PRO A 193 2.10 8.37 7.33
N SER A 194 2.43 8.94 6.16
CA SER A 194 3.50 8.44 5.28
C SER A 194 4.89 8.61 5.91
N ILE A 195 5.13 9.73 6.59
CA ILE A 195 6.40 9.99 7.30
C ILE A 195 6.59 8.96 8.41
N LEU A 196 5.60 8.83 9.30
CA LEU A 196 5.64 7.90 10.43
C LEU A 196 5.78 6.44 9.98
N GLY A 197 5.00 6.05 8.97
CA GLY A 197 5.05 4.70 8.42
C GLY A 197 6.38 4.41 7.71
N THR A 198 6.98 5.39 7.04
CA THR A 198 8.31 5.23 6.40
C THR A 198 9.40 4.99 7.44
N ILE A 199 9.39 5.74 8.56
CA ILE A 199 10.32 5.51 9.69
C ILE A 199 10.17 4.08 10.22
N TYR A 200 8.92 3.62 10.39
CA TYR A 200 8.62 2.27 10.85
C TYR A 200 9.09 1.18 9.86
N ILE A 201 8.92 1.40 8.54
CA ILE A 201 9.43 0.50 7.49
C ILE A 201 10.96 0.40 7.57
N ILE A 202 11.67 1.53 7.68
CA ILE A 202 13.13 1.56 7.75
C ILE A 202 13.62 0.80 8.99
N TYR A 203 13.01 1.05 10.15
CA TYR A 203 13.34 0.33 11.39
C TYR A 203 13.21 -1.19 11.22
N TRP A 204 12.09 -1.66 10.67
CA TRP A 204 11.86 -3.09 10.52
C TRP A 204 12.74 -3.73 9.46
N ASN A 205 13.00 -3.05 8.34
CA ASN A 205 13.92 -3.55 7.31
C ASN A 205 15.33 -3.74 7.87
N ARG A 206 15.87 -2.76 8.61
CA ARG A 206 17.18 -2.89 9.28
C ARG A 206 17.22 -4.03 10.29
N LYS A 207 16.10 -4.27 10.98
CA LYS A 207 16.00 -5.34 11.99
C LYS A 207 15.99 -6.75 11.40
N ILE A 208 15.53 -6.91 10.16
CA ILE A 208 15.45 -8.23 9.50
C ILE A 208 16.62 -8.51 8.56
N GLU A 209 17.46 -7.52 8.27
CA GLU A 209 18.69 -7.71 7.49
C GLU A 209 19.63 -8.68 8.23
N PRO A 210 20.20 -9.69 7.54
CA PRO A 210 21.20 -10.56 8.15
C PRO A 210 22.40 -9.72 8.59
N LYS A 211 22.82 -9.86 9.85
CA LYS A 211 24.08 -9.27 10.29
C LYS A 211 25.20 -9.89 9.46
N LYS A 212 25.97 -9.09 8.71
CA LYS A 212 27.21 -9.55 8.10
C LYS A 212 28.12 -9.99 9.25
N ASN A 213 28.51 -11.27 9.29
CA ASN A 213 29.54 -11.73 10.21
C ASN A 213 30.84 -10.99 9.84
N VAL A 214 31.35 -10.17 10.76
CA VAL A 214 32.61 -9.41 10.61
C VAL A 214 33.84 -10.33 10.80
N SER A 215 33.67 -11.64 10.94
CA SER A 215 34.71 -12.57 11.38
C SER A 215 35.53 -13.22 10.26
N THR A 216 35.72 -12.60 9.09
CA THR A 216 36.51 -13.20 7.99
C THR A 216 37.58 -12.28 7.42
N GLN A 217 38.05 -11.30 8.19
CA GLN A 217 39.14 -10.40 7.79
C GLN A 217 40.41 -10.49 8.67
N ILE A 218 40.49 -11.42 9.64
CA ILE A 218 41.65 -11.51 10.55
C ILE A 218 42.58 -12.70 10.24
N GLU A 219 42.21 -13.66 9.38
CA GLU A 219 43.07 -14.81 9.04
C GLU A 219 44.00 -14.61 7.82
N GLN A 220 44.27 -13.36 7.41
CA GLN A 220 45.18 -13.08 6.27
C GLN A 220 46.25 -12.02 6.58
N ILE A 221 46.66 -11.85 7.84
CA ILE A 221 47.86 -11.09 8.20
C ILE A 221 48.91 -12.03 8.77
#